data_AF-L0G1N7-F1
#
_entry.id   AF-L0G1N7-F1
#
_cell.length_a   1.000
_cell.length_b   1.000
_cell.length_c   1.000
_cell.angle_alpha   90.00
_cell.angle_beta   90.00
_cell.angle_gamma   90.00
#
_symmetry.space_group_name_H-M   'P 1'
#
loop_
_entity.id
_entity.type
_entity.pdbx_description
1 polymer ?
#
loop_
_entity_poly.entity_id
_entity_poly.type
_entity_poly.pdbx_seq_one_letter_code
_entity_poly.pdbx_strand_id
1 'polypeptide(L)'
;MKALQIRLFRERLAQDKENLSIRRTLHEHYEWLESYWQNRYNGNNHIDQFDKEFGEFYWARKDTKSIARKFSSYPPVGSSRMDFEPTVSLQRATFYLRYFCDLFEEKFHDTSNENEIGEAWTKSPFVALLTIVKQVRDNLFHGCKMELDEPQYTRNKELIGMSVEVTTIVLDNLEKAEENNCAQQ
;
A
#
# COMPACT_ATOMS: atom_id res chain seq x y z
N MET A 1 25.24 5.33 -2.74
CA MET A 1 24.36 6.12 -3.65
C MET A 1 25.17 7.28 -4.21
N LYS A 2 25.25 7.48 -5.54
CA LYS A 2 26.11 8.52 -6.12
C LYS A 2 25.36 9.86 -6.18
N ALA A 3 25.99 10.96 -5.77
CA ALA A 3 25.37 12.31 -5.73
C ALA A 3 24.71 12.73 -7.07
N LEU A 4 25.25 12.26 -8.20
CA LEU A 4 24.67 12.45 -9.53
C LEU A 4 23.25 11.86 -9.67
N GLN A 5 23.00 10.66 -9.14
CA GLN A 5 21.68 10.02 -9.22
C GLN A 5 20.63 10.82 -8.45
N ILE A 6 21.00 11.36 -7.28
CA ILE A 6 20.12 12.24 -6.50
C ILE A 6 19.75 13.49 -7.29
N ARG A 7 20.74 14.14 -7.92
CA ARG A 7 20.51 15.34 -8.73
C ARG A 7 19.56 15.05 -9.91
N LEU A 8 19.85 14.01 -10.68
CA LEU A 8 19.03 13.63 -11.84
C LEU A 8 17.59 13.27 -11.43
N PHE A 9 17.43 12.54 -10.33
CA PHE A 9 16.10 12.18 -9.83
C PHE A 9 15.31 13.41 -9.38
N ARG A 10 15.97 14.36 -8.69
CA ARG A 10 15.36 15.63 -8.30
C ARG A 10 14.96 16.48 -9.51
N GLU A 11 15.78 16.53 -10.55
CA GLU A 11 15.48 17.24 -11.79
C GLU A 11 14.27 16.63 -12.51
N ARG A 12 14.25 15.30 -12.66
CA ARG A 12 13.12 14.56 -13.23
C ARG A 12 11.83 14.80 -12.44
N LEU A 13 11.88 14.68 -11.11
CA LEU A 13 10.72 14.91 -10.25
C LEU A 13 10.25 16.38 -10.27
N ALA A 14 11.17 17.34 -10.45
CA ALA A 14 10.79 18.74 -10.59
C ALA A 14 10.02 19.02 -11.90
N GLN A 15 10.25 18.20 -12.94
CA GLN A 15 9.53 18.25 -14.22
C GLN A 15 8.19 17.49 -14.16
N ASP A 16 8.12 16.37 -13.44
CA ASP A 16 6.89 15.60 -13.20
C ASP A 16 6.12 16.12 -11.98
N LYS A 17 5.38 17.22 -12.17
CA LYS A 17 4.61 17.88 -11.10
C LYS A 17 3.58 16.98 -10.44
N GLU A 18 2.99 16.07 -11.20
CA GLU A 18 2.01 15.11 -10.70
C GLU A 18 2.68 14.13 -9.73
N ASN A 19 3.79 13.51 -10.13
CA ASN A 19 4.53 12.58 -9.26
C ASN A 19 5.05 13.27 -8.00
N LEU A 20 5.51 14.53 -8.14
CA LEU A 20 5.90 15.34 -6.98
C LEU A 20 4.72 15.57 -6.03
N SER A 21 3.53 15.85 -6.57
CA SER A 21 2.32 16.09 -5.78
C SER A 21 1.89 14.82 -5.02
N ILE A 22 1.71 13.70 -5.71
CA ILE A 22 1.25 12.46 -5.08
C ILE A 22 2.22 11.94 -4.00
N ARG A 23 3.53 12.16 -4.17
CA ARG A 23 4.53 11.81 -3.15
C ARG A 23 4.39 12.63 -1.88
N ARG A 24 4.09 13.92 -2.01
CA ARG A 24 3.86 14.82 -0.85
C ARG A 24 2.56 14.46 -0.15
N THR A 25 1.48 14.26 -0.92
CA THR A 25 0.19 13.84 -0.39
C THR A 25 0.32 12.51 0.36
N LEU A 26 1.03 11.53 -0.20
CA LEU A 26 1.23 10.25 0.48
C LEU A 26 2.00 10.39 1.79
N HIS A 27 3.01 11.27 1.81
CA HIS A 27 3.77 11.56 3.02
C HIS A 27 2.87 12.08 4.12
N GLU A 28 2.14 13.16 3.82
CA GLU A 28 1.25 13.85 4.75
C GLU A 28 0.11 12.95 5.25
N HIS A 29 -0.54 12.20 4.35
CA HIS A 29 -1.58 11.25 4.72
C HIS A 29 -1.05 10.18 5.68
N TYR A 30 0.13 9.63 5.41
CA TYR A 30 0.73 8.64 6.31
C TYR A 30 1.10 9.23 7.67
N GLU A 31 1.60 10.46 7.72
CA GLU A 31 1.89 11.15 8.98
C GLU A 31 0.61 11.32 9.83
N TRP A 32 -0.51 11.68 9.21
CA TRP A 32 -1.79 11.79 9.90
C TRP A 32 -2.29 10.43 10.40
N LEU A 33 -2.18 9.38 9.60
CA LEU A 33 -2.53 8.02 10.02
C LEU A 33 -1.64 7.54 11.16
N GLU A 34 -0.32 7.77 11.09
CA GLU A 34 0.61 7.43 12.17
C GLU A 34 0.29 8.22 13.44
N SER A 35 -0.05 9.50 13.34
CA SER A 35 -0.48 10.31 14.48
C SER A 35 -1.76 9.76 15.11
N TYR A 36 -2.78 9.46 14.30
CA TYR A 36 -4.03 8.84 14.76
C TYR A 36 -3.76 7.50 15.47
N TRP A 37 -3.00 6.61 14.83
CA TRP A 37 -2.65 5.32 15.39
C TRP A 37 -1.84 5.44 16.68
N GLN A 38 -0.89 6.35 16.76
CA GLN A 38 -0.11 6.57 17.98
C GLN A 38 -0.99 7.06 19.13
N ASN A 39 -1.92 7.99 18.85
CA ASN A 39 -2.86 8.50 19.84
C ASN A 39 -3.85 7.43 20.32
N ARG A 40 -4.34 6.58 19.41
CA ARG A 40 -5.39 5.59 19.70
C ARG A 40 -4.86 4.27 20.27
N TYR A 41 -3.71 3.80 19.80
CA TYR A 41 -3.18 2.45 20.06
C TYR A 41 -1.89 2.44 20.88
N ASN A 42 -1.26 3.60 21.11
CA ASN A 42 -0.08 3.79 21.95
C ASN A 42 1.04 2.74 21.76
N GLY A 43 1.35 2.34 20.53
CA GLY A 43 2.41 1.36 20.33
C GLY A 43 2.56 0.71 18.94
N ASN A 44 3.39 -0.33 18.94
CA ASN A 44 3.70 -1.17 17.79
C ASN A 44 2.46 -2.00 17.36
N ASN A 45 2.43 -2.44 16.10
CA ASN A 45 1.33 -3.20 15.48
C ASN A 45 0.02 -2.42 15.27
N HIS A 46 0.10 -1.09 15.10
CA HIS A 46 -1.06 -0.24 14.85
C HIS A 46 -1.96 -0.71 13.68
N ILE A 47 -1.40 -1.25 12.59
CA ILE A 47 -2.19 -1.76 11.45
C ILE A 47 -3.11 -2.90 11.90
N ASP A 48 -2.63 -3.82 12.74
CA ASP A 48 -3.42 -4.96 13.20
C ASP A 48 -4.51 -4.53 14.18
N GLN A 49 -4.22 -3.54 15.03
CA GLN A 49 -5.21 -2.96 15.94
C GLN A 49 -6.29 -2.17 15.18
N PHE A 50 -5.87 -1.39 14.18
CA PHE A 50 -6.76 -0.65 13.30
C PHE A 50 -7.67 -1.60 12.48
N ASP A 51 -7.11 -2.70 11.98
CA ASP A 51 -7.88 -3.73 11.27
C ASP A 51 -8.90 -4.41 12.18
N LYS A 52 -8.52 -4.74 13.42
CA LYS A 52 -9.45 -5.34 14.38
C LYS A 52 -10.67 -4.44 14.66
N GLU A 53 -10.49 -3.13 14.64
CA GLU A 53 -11.58 -2.17 14.91
C GLU A 53 -12.37 -1.78 13.66
N PHE A 54 -11.70 -1.59 12.52
CA PHE A 54 -12.30 -0.96 11.35
C PHE A 54 -12.08 -1.72 10.05
N GLY A 55 -11.39 -2.86 10.09
CA GLY A 55 -11.00 -3.63 8.91
C GLY A 55 -12.19 -4.09 8.08
N GLU A 56 -13.24 -4.61 8.73
CA GLU A 56 -14.47 -5.01 8.04
C GLU A 56 -15.16 -3.81 7.37
N PHE A 57 -15.27 -2.68 8.07
CA PHE A 57 -15.84 -1.45 7.53
C PHE A 57 -15.11 -1.01 6.25
N TYR A 58 -13.78 -0.91 6.30
CA TYR A 58 -12.99 -0.47 5.14
C TYR A 58 -13.02 -1.49 4.00
N TRP A 59 -12.96 -2.78 4.32
CA TRP A 59 -12.97 -3.84 3.32
C TRP A 59 -14.33 -3.97 2.61
N ALA A 60 -15.45 -3.70 3.31
CA ALA A 60 -16.78 -3.75 2.72
C ALA A 60 -16.99 -2.71 1.61
N ARG A 61 -16.16 -1.66 1.55
CA ARG A 61 -16.34 -0.57 0.58
C ARG A 61 -15.90 -0.97 -0.82
N LYS A 62 -16.68 -0.52 -1.81
CA LYS A 62 -16.40 -0.79 -3.24
C LYS A 62 -15.14 -0.08 -3.74
N ASP A 63 -14.87 1.12 -3.25
CA ASP A 63 -13.68 1.90 -3.62
C ASP A 63 -12.38 1.26 -3.10
N THR A 64 -12.37 0.79 -1.85
CA THR A 64 -11.26 0.00 -1.28
C THR A 64 -10.96 -1.23 -2.13
N LYS A 65 -12.00 -2.03 -2.45
CA LYS A 65 -11.84 -3.23 -3.29
C LYS A 65 -11.36 -2.89 -4.71
N SER A 66 -11.85 -1.78 -5.29
CA SER A 66 -11.42 -1.33 -6.61
C SER A 66 -9.91 -1.04 -6.64
N ILE A 67 -9.37 -0.38 -5.61
CA ILE A 67 -7.93 -0.08 -5.57
C ILE A 67 -7.11 -1.31 -5.21
N ALA A 68 -7.60 -2.17 -4.31
CA ALA A 68 -6.96 -3.46 -4.03
C ALA A 68 -6.83 -4.31 -5.30
N ARG A 69 -7.86 -4.30 -6.15
CA ARG A 69 -7.83 -4.95 -7.47
C ARG A 69 -6.69 -4.38 -8.31
N LYS A 70 -6.60 -3.05 -8.46
CA LYS A 70 -5.50 -2.42 -9.21
C LYS A 70 -4.12 -2.82 -8.66
N PHE A 71 -3.89 -2.75 -7.34
CA PHE A 71 -2.62 -3.17 -6.74
C PHE A 71 -2.25 -4.62 -7.07
N SER A 72 -3.21 -5.53 -6.90
CA SER A 72 -2.99 -6.96 -7.12
C SER A 72 -2.77 -7.34 -8.58
N SER A 73 -3.10 -6.46 -9.54
CA SER A 73 -2.73 -6.63 -10.96
C SER A 73 -1.25 -6.39 -11.25
N TYR A 74 -0.51 -5.74 -10.35
CA TYR A 74 0.94 -5.55 -10.51
C TYR A 74 1.73 -6.70 -9.90
N PRO A 75 2.96 -6.95 -10.38
CA PRO A 75 3.92 -7.79 -9.64
C PRO A 75 4.12 -7.26 -8.21
N PRO A 76 4.43 -8.12 -7.23
CA PRO A 76 4.64 -7.71 -5.84
C PRO A 76 5.60 -6.53 -5.70
N VAL A 77 5.31 -5.61 -4.79
CA VAL A 77 6.16 -4.44 -4.55
C VAL A 77 7.45 -4.90 -3.90
N GLY A 78 8.58 -4.56 -4.52
CA GLY A 78 9.90 -4.85 -3.96
C GLY A 78 10.15 -4.18 -2.61
N SER A 79 11.02 -4.76 -1.78
CA SER A 79 11.40 -4.15 -0.50
C SER A 79 12.29 -2.91 -0.67
N SER A 80 12.56 -2.19 0.42
CA SER A 80 13.47 -1.05 0.49
C SER A 80 14.95 -1.48 0.61
N ARG A 81 15.25 -2.78 0.54
CA ARG A 81 16.62 -3.31 0.53
C ARG A 81 17.26 -3.15 -0.84
N MET A 82 18.58 -3.32 -0.89
CA MET A 82 19.41 -3.08 -2.08
C MET A 82 19.16 -4.06 -3.25
N ASP A 83 18.59 -5.23 -2.98
CA ASP A 83 18.20 -6.23 -3.99
C ASP A 83 16.82 -5.96 -4.59
N PHE A 84 16.01 -5.14 -3.93
CA PHE A 84 14.67 -4.73 -4.34
C PHE A 84 13.69 -5.88 -4.57
N GLU A 85 14.03 -7.08 -4.14
CA GLU A 85 13.15 -8.23 -4.19
C GLU A 85 12.00 -8.03 -3.18
N PRO A 86 10.76 -8.41 -3.55
CA PRO A 86 9.64 -8.39 -2.62
C PRO A 86 9.93 -9.39 -1.50
N THR A 87 9.70 -8.96 -0.26
CA THR A 87 9.78 -9.91 0.86
C THR A 87 8.67 -10.96 0.72
N VAL A 88 8.86 -12.12 1.36
CA VAL A 88 7.82 -13.16 1.41
C VAL A 88 6.49 -12.58 1.91
N SER A 89 6.52 -11.69 2.90
CA SER A 89 5.29 -11.06 3.40
C SER A 89 4.56 -10.22 2.33
N LEU A 90 5.29 -9.56 1.44
CA LEU A 90 4.70 -8.76 0.35
C LEU A 90 4.19 -9.63 -0.78
N GLN A 91 4.89 -10.72 -1.09
CA GLN A 91 4.40 -11.73 -2.01
C GLN A 91 3.09 -12.33 -1.50
N ARG A 92 3.05 -12.77 -0.24
CA ARG A 92 1.84 -13.28 0.42
C ARG A 92 0.69 -12.30 0.34
N ALA A 93 0.88 -11.04 0.76
CA ALA A 93 -0.15 -10.01 0.70
C ALA A 93 -0.68 -9.79 -0.73
N THR A 94 0.22 -9.70 -1.70
CA THR A 94 -0.13 -9.43 -3.11
C THR A 94 -0.92 -10.59 -3.71
N PHE A 95 -0.44 -11.82 -3.54
CA PHE A 95 -1.08 -13.01 -4.09
C PHE A 95 -2.38 -13.36 -3.34
N TYR A 96 -2.45 -13.10 -2.03
CA TYR A 96 -3.68 -13.22 -1.27
C TYR A 96 -4.79 -12.33 -1.84
N LEU A 97 -4.50 -11.05 -2.08
CA LEU A 97 -5.45 -10.13 -2.73
C LEU A 97 -5.82 -10.61 -4.14
N ARG A 98 -4.84 -11.10 -4.90
CA ARG A 98 -5.05 -11.53 -6.29
C ARG A 98 -5.97 -12.74 -6.40
N TYR A 99 -5.77 -13.75 -5.55
CA TYR A 99 -6.37 -15.08 -5.74
C TYR A 99 -7.49 -15.42 -4.74
N PHE A 100 -7.51 -14.79 -3.56
CA PHE A 100 -8.36 -15.24 -2.44
C PHE A 100 -9.34 -14.17 -1.92
N CYS A 101 -9.45 -13.02 -2.60
CA CYS A 101 -10.26 -11.89 -2.15
C CYS A 101 -11.43 -11.51 -3.09
N ASP A 102 -11.75 -12.37 -4.07
CA ASP A 102 -12.82 -12.18 -5.06
C ASP A 102 -12.78 -10.81 -5.77
N LEU A 103 -11.58 -10.29 -6.03
CA LEU A 103 -11.38 -8.98 -6.66
C LEU A 103 -11.52 -9.02 -8.20
N PHE A 104 -11.54 -10.21 -8.79
CA PHE A 104 -11.54 -10.42 -10.24
C PHE A 104 -12.63 -11.40 -10.64
N GLU A 105 -13.33 -11.07 -11.72
CA GLU A 105 -14.34 -11.95 -12.32
C GLU A 105 -13.68 -13.13 -13.05
N GLU A 106 -12.57 -12.86 -13.74
CA GLU A 106 -11.74 -13.86 -14.40
C GLU A 106 -10.63 -14.31 -13.46
N LYS A 107 -10.43 -15.64 -13.37
CA LYS A 107 -9.30 -16.20 -12.63
C LYS A 107 -8.02 -15.87 -13.38
N PHE A 108 -7.03 -15.33 -12.68
CA PHE A 108 -5.68 -15.22 -13.21
C PHE A 108 -5.15 -16.62 -13.56
N HIS A 109 -4.37 -16.71 -14.64
CA HIS A 109 -3.51 -17.86 -14.86
C HIS A 109 -2.43 -17.87 -13.77
N ASP A 110 -2.70 -18.59 -12.69
CA ASP A 110 -1.76 -18.78 -11.61
C ASP A 110 -0.60 -19.70 -12.02
N THR A 111 0.50 -19.60 -11.29
CA THR A 111 1.42 -20.73 -11.14
C THR A 111 1.12 -21.34 -9.78
N SER A 112 1.23 -22.67 -9.65
CA SER A 112 0.95 -23.37 -8.38
C SER A 112 1.68 -22.74 -7.18
N ASN A 113 2.89 -22.23 -7.43
CA ASN A 113 3.72 -21.55 -6.44
C ASN A 113 3.14 -20.20 -5.95
N GLU A 114 2.51 -19.39 -6.81
CA GLU A 114 1.94 -18.11 -6.35
C GLU A 114 0.71 -18.30 -5.45
N ASN A 115 -0.12 -19.31 -5.75
CA ASN A 115 -1.26 -19.67 -4.91
C ASN A 115 -0.81 -20.14 -3.52
N GLU A 116 0.17 -21.06 -3.46
CA GLU A 116 0.72 -21.57 -2.20
C GLU A 116 1.28 -20.42 -1.33
N ILE A 117 1.93 -19.44 -1.96
CA ILE A 117 2.40 -18.25 -1.25
C ILE A 117 1.20 -17.42 -0.77
N GLY A 118 0.21 -17.13 -1.62
CA GLY A 118 -0.96 -16.34 -1.24
C GLY A 118 -1.78 -16.97 -0.09
N GLU A 119 -1.96 -18.28 -0.12
CA GLU A 119 -2.70 -19.04 0.90
C GLU A 119 -2.06 -18.95 2.29
N ALA A 120 -0.73 -18.74 2.36
CA ALA A 120 0.00 -18.56 3.61
C ALA A 120 -0.22 -17.17 4.27
N TRP A 121 -1.07 -16.31 3.70
CA TRP A 121 -1.48 -15.05 4.34
C TRP A 121 -2.58 -15.29 5.38
N THR A 122 -2.33 -14.92 6.63
CA THR A 122 -3.23 -15.23 7.77
C THR A 122 -3.98 -14.02 8.32
N LYS A 123 -3.83 -12.84 7.71
CA LYS A 123 -4.48 -11.60 8.16
C LYS A 123 -5.63 -11.22 7.22
N SER A 124 -6.37 -10.18 7.56
CA SER A 124 -7.47 -9.71 6.72
C SER A 124 -6.98 -9.23 5.34
N PRO A 125 -7.88 -9.17 4.33
CA PRO A 125 -7.60 -8.50 3.06
C PRO A 125 -7.22 -7.03 3.21
N PHE A 126 -7.81 -6.34 4.18
CA PHE A 126 -7.50 -4.93 4.42
C PHE A 126 -6.07 -4.76 4.95
N VAL A 127 -5.60 -5.65 5.82
CA VAL A 127 -4.18 -5.66 6.25
C VAL A 127 -3.26 -5.99 5.08
N ALA A 128 -3.65 -6.88 4.17
CA ALA A 128 -2.86 -7.16 2.98
C ALA A 128 -2.66 -5.90 2.13
N LEU A 129 -3.74 -5.13 1.91
CA LEU A 129 -3.69 -3.84 1.23
C LEU A 129 -2.78 -2.85 1.97
N LEU A 130 -3.01 -2.61 3.27
CA LEU A 130 -2.19 -1.67 4.04
C LEU A 130 -0.71 -2.09 4.13
N THR A 131 -0.41 -3.39 4.08
CA THR A 131 0.96 -3.91 4.03
C THR A 131 1.67 -3.49 2.74
N ILE A 132 0.98 -3.57 1.60
CA ILE A 132 1.52 -3.12 0.31
C ILE A 132 1.72 -1.61 0.33
N VAL A 133 0.72 -0.84 0.77
CA VAL A 133 0.78 0.63 0.84
C VAL A 133 1.92 1.08 1.77
N LYS A 134 2.11 0.40 2.92
CA LYS A 134 3.22 0.68 3.83
C LYS A 134 4.57 0.45 3.14
N GLN A 135 4.72 -0.61 2.36
CA GLN A 135 5.98 -0.83 1.63
C GLN A 135 6.22 0.22 0.55
N VAL A 136 5.17 0.70 -0.13
CA VAL A 136 5.29 1.84 -1.06
C VAL A 136 5.82 3.06 -0.31
N ARG A 137 5.25 3.38 0.87
CA ARG A 137 5.75 4.45 1.76
C ARG A 137 7.21 4.25 2.14
N ASP A 138 7.57 3.06 2.62
CA ASP A 138 8.94 2.74 3.05
C ASP A 138 9.95 2.90 1.90
N ASN A 139 9.56 2.52 0.69
CA ASN A 139 10.37 2.71 -0.52
C ASN A 139 10.62 4.20 -0.84
N LEU A 140 9.70 5.09 -0.46
CA LEU A 140 9.85 6.53 -0.66
C LEU A 140 10.72 7.19 0.40
N PHE A 141 10.48 6.89 1.68
CA PHE A 141 11.00 7.71 2.78
C PHE A 141 12.16 7.06 3.55
N HIS A 142 12.30 5.73 3.51
CA HIS A 142 13.35 5.00 4.23
C HIS A 142 14.53 4.62 3.34
N GLY A 143 14.60 5.21 2.15
CA GLY A 143 15.80 5.28 1.32
C GLY A 143 16.14 3.96 0.64
N CYS A 144 15.88 3.89 -0.67
CA CYS A 144 16.75 3.22 -1.67
C CYS A 144 16.19 3.32 -3.11
N LYS A 145 14.92 3.69 -3.32
CA LYS A 145 14.31 3.68 -4.67
C LYS A 145 14.22 5.07 -5.32
N MET A 146 15.35 5.53 -5.85
CA MET A 146 15.36 6.56 -6.88
C MET A 146 15.49 5.89 -8.25
N GLU A 147 14.35 5.58 -8.83
CA GLU A 147 14.30 4.90 -10.14
C GLU A 147 14.33 5.96 -11.22
N LEU A 148 15.33 5.90 -12.10
CA LEU A 148 15.45 6.80 -13.24
C LEU A 148 15.04 6.13 -14.55
N ASP A 149 14.97 4.79 -14.55
CA ASP A 149 14.52 3.98 -15.67
C ASP A 149 13.01 4.14 -15.89
N GLU A 150 12.59 4.29 -17.14
CA GLU A 150 11.25 4.77 -17.49
C GLU A 150 10.13 3.79 -17.07
N PRO A 151 10.20 2.48 -17.36
CA PRO A 151 9.22 1.51 -16.88
C PRO A 151 9.06 1.52 -15.36
N GLN A 152 10.17 1.49 -14.63
CA GLN A 152 10.13 1.41 -13.17
C GLN A 152 9.68 2.73 -12.53
N TYR A 153 10.08 3.88 -13.09
CA TYR A 153 9.61 5.18 -12.62
C TYR A 153 8.10 5.33 -12.80
N THR A 154 7.57 4.95 -13.96
CA THR A 154 6.13 5.00 -14.26
C THR A 154 5.35 4.07 -13.34
N ARG A 155 5.78 2.81 -13.21
CA ARG A 155 5.18 1.86 -12.27
C ARG A 155 5.18 2.40 -10.84
N ASN A 156 6.29 2.98 -10.39
CA ASN A 156 6.37 3.55 -9.05
C ASN A 156 5.40 4.73 -8.90
N LYS A 157 5.28 5.61 -9.90
CA LYS A 157 4.30 6.71 -9.89
C LYS A 157 2.89 6.19 -9.70
N GLU A 158 2.48 5.16 -10.43
CA GLU A 158 1.17 4.53 -10.31
C GLU A 158 0.94 3.91 -8.93
N LEU A 159 1.92 3.17 -8.40
CA LEU A 159 1.85 2.58 -7.06
C LEU A 159 1.67 3.66 -5.98
N ILE A 160 2.38 4.79 -6.10
CA ILE A 160 2.26 5.92 -5.17
C ILE A 160 0.86 6.54 -5.28
N GLY A 161 0.36 6.74 -6.50
CA GLY A 161 -0.99 7.26 -6.74
C GLY A 161 -2.06 6.37 -6.10
N MET A 162 -1.98 5.06 -6.30
CA MET A 162 -2.89 4.11 -5.65
C MET A 162 -2.75 4.13 -4.12
N SER A 163 -1.55 4.31 -3.58
CA SER A 163 -1.35 4.47 -2.14
C SER A 163 -1.98 5.76 -1.59
N VAL A 164 -1.95 6.86 -2.36
CA VAL A 164 -2.71 8.08 -2.03
C VAL A 164 -4.20 7.80 -2.03
N GLU A 165 -4.74 7.11 -3.03
CA GLU A 165 -6.16 6.76 -3.09
C GLU A 165 -6.59 5.96 -1.86
N VAL A 166 -5.82 4.93 -1.46
CA VAL A 166 -6.13 4.14 -0.24
C VAL A 166 -6.10 5.00 1.01
N THR A 167 -5.04 5.78 1.22
CA THR A 167 -4.91 6.60 2.44
C THR A 167 -5.97 7.70 2.51
N THR A 168 -6.37 8.25 1.36
CA THR A 168 -7.50 9.20 1.26
C THR A 168 -8.80 8.54 1.73
N ILE A 169 -9.12 7.34 1.24
CA ILE A 169 -10.32 6.60 1.66
C ILE A 169 -10.31 6.37 3.17
N VAL A 170 -9.16 5.99 3.73
CA VAL A 170 -9.02 5.78 5.17
C VAL A 170 -9.29 7.08 5.94
N LEU A 171 -8.67 8.18 5.55
CA LEU A 171 -8.82 9.46 6.25
C LEU A 171 -10.23 10.04 6.12
N ASP A 172 -10.78 10.09 4.90
CA ASP A 172 -12.10 10.67 4.60
C ASP A 172 -13.26 9.92 5.26
N ASN A 173 -13.03 8.68 5.71
CA ASN A 173 -14.05 7.84 6.34
C ASN A 173 -13.71 7.46 7.77
N LEU A 174 -12.70 8.08 8.37
CA LEU A 174 -12.24 7.75 9.71
C LEU A 174 -13.32 8.00 10.77
N GLU A 175 -13.94 9.18 10.74
CA GLU A 175 -15.05 9.55 11.63
C GLU A 175 -16.21 8.55 11.51
N LYS A 176 -16.60 8.20 10.28
CA LYS A 176 -17.68 7.22 10.02
C LYS A 176 -17.34 5.82 10.52
N ALA A 177 -16.07 5.42 10.42
CA ALA A 177 -15.61 4.13 10.92
C ALA A 177 -15.72 4.08 12.45
N GLU A 178 -15.39 5.18 13.14
CA GLU A 178 -15.55 5.31 14.59
C GLU A 178 -17.03 5.25 15.01
N GLU A 179 -17.91 6.00 14.33
CA GLU A 179 -19.36 5.97 14.58
C GLU A 179 -19.94 4.56 14.41
N ASN A 180 -19.54 3.85 13.36
CA ASN A 180 -20.02 2.50 13.07
C ASN A 180 -19.61 1.49 14.15
N ASN A 181 -18.38 1.61 14.67
CA ASN A 181 -17.87 0.74 15.74
C ASN A 181 -18.59 1.02 17.07
N CYS A 182 -18.88 2.29 17.40
CA CYS A 182 -19.66 2.62 18.60
C CYS A 182 -21.10 2.09 18.57
N ALA A 183 -21.71 1.93 17.38
CA ALA A 183 -23.05 1.40 17.23
C ALA A 183 -23.13 -0.14 17.35
N GLN A 184 -22.00 -0.84 17.29
CA GLN A 184 -21.90 -2.30 17.37
C GLN A 184 -21.48 -2.82 18.75
N GLN A 185 -21.16 -1.92 19.69
CA GLN A 185 -20.83 -2.22 21.09
C GLN A 185 -22.07 -2.06 21.99
#